data_AF-A0A2R4M0F1-F1
#
_entry.id   AF-A0A2R4M0F1-F1
#
_cell.length_a   1.000
_cell.length_b   1.000
_cell.length_c   1.000
_cell.angle_alpha   90.00
_cell.angle_beta   90.00
_cell.angle_gamma   90.00
#
_symmetry.space_group_name_H-M   'P 1'
#
loop_
_entity.id
_entity.type
_entity.pdbx_description
1 polymer ?
#
loop_
_entity_poly.entity_id
_entity_poly.type
_entity_poly.pdbx_seq_one_letter_code
_entity_poly.pdbx_strand_id
1 'polypeptide(L)'
;MGQTLTEIADTLRGANKKVQLIYAFNASGKTRLSRAFRELIDPKTEERDDDYRPKVLYYNAFTEDLFYWDNDLTGDTERKLCIHPNAYTKSAFEDLGLDTRVITAFQRYTQPNLTPRFNPEFSEVTFSLERGTDTSTGNLKISKGEESNFIWSVFYCLLDQVISTRNVAEVDERETDQFNDLEYVFIDDPVSSLDENHLIQLAVDVADLIKRSDAVNGLKFIITTHSPLFFNVLFNELKKKTSYMLKRLEDGTFELTEKNGDSNQSFSYHLYLKQTLEEAIAADKIERYHFTLLRNLYEKTSNFLGYPRWSELLPGDQQLYMNRIIQFTSHSTLSSETIAEPSPQEKQTVKLLLDHLRNNYSYWQEDAPSA
;
A
#
# COMPACT_ATOMS: atom_id res chain seq x y z
N MET A 1 -5.11 -17.40 18.81
CA MET A 1 -6.51 -17.44 18.35
C MET A 1 -6.64 -16.41 17.26
N GLY A 2 -7.20 -16.79 16.10
CA GLY A 2 -7.41 -15.86 15.00
C GLY A 2 -8.50 -14.83 15.33
N GLN A 3 -8.41 -13.66 14.68
CA GLN A 3 -9.33 -12.55 14.81
C GLN A 3 -10.06 -12.30 13.49
N THR A 4 -11.23 -11.67 13.56
CA THR A 4 -11.91 -11.07 12.41
C THR A 4 -11.33 -9.68 12.10
N LEU A 5 -11.54 -9.18 10.88
CA LEU A 5 -11.11 -7.83 10.51
C LEU A 5 -11.84 -6.75 11.33
N THR A 6 -13.06 -7.02 11.78
CA THR A 6 -13.83 -6.12 12.66
C THR A 6 -13.18 -6.01 14.03
N GLU A 7 -12.78 -7.13 14.63
CA GLU A 7 -12.05 -7.13 15.91
C GLU A 7 -10.69 -6.41 15.79
N ILE A 8 -10.00 -6.59 14.65
CA ILE A 8 -8.77 -5.83 14.36
C ILE A 8 -9.08 -4.35 14.22
N ALA A 9 -10.14 -3.95 13.51
CA ALA A 9 -10.55 -2.55 13.38
C ALA A 9 -10.88 -1.93 14.74
N ASP A 10 -11.55 -2.66 15.63
CA ASP A 10 -11.81 -2.25 17.01
C ASP A 10 -10.51 -2.05 17.81
N THR A 11 -9.56 -2.97 17.64
CA THR A 11 -8.22 -2.87 18.25
C THR A 11 -7.50 -1.60 17.77
N LEU A 12 -7.52 -1.33 16.46
CA LEU A 12 -6.92 -0.12 15.88
C LEU A 12 -7.59 1.16 16.37
N ARG A 13 -8.92 1.17 16.54
CA ARG A 13 -9.66 2.29 17.13
C ARG A 13 -9.25 2.53 18.58
N GLY A 14 -9.19 1.46 19.38
CA GLY A 14 -8.89 1.49 20.81
C GLY A 14 -7.45 1.84 21.16
N ALA A 15 -6.49 1.64 20.26
CA ALA A 15 -5.07 1.90 20.51
C ALA A 15 -4.74 3.40 20.77
N ASN A 16 -5.62 4.32 20.37
CA ASN A 16 -5.47 5.77 20.53
C ASN A 16 -4.09 6.34 20.12
N LYS A 17 -3.47 5.75 19.07
CA LYS A 17 -2.20 6.23 18.51
C LYS A 17 -2.48 7.19 17.35
N LYS A 18 -1.75 8.32 17.28
CA LYS A 18 -1.87 9.30 16.17
C LYS A 18 -1.62 8.66 14.80
N VAL A 19 -0.63 7.77 14.70
CA VAL A 19 -0.34 7.06 13.44
C VAL A 19 -0.05 5.60 13.74
N GLN A 20 -0.74 4.73 13.02
CA GLN A 20 -0.60 3.28 13.07
C GLN A 20 -0.16 2.79 11.68
N LEU A 21 1.06 2.27 11.62
CA LEU A 21 1.66 1.76 10.37
C LEU A 21 1.59 0.23 10.38
N ILE A 22 1.00 -0.34 9.34
CA ILE A 22 0.68 -1.76 9.25
C ILE A 22 1.28 -2.32 7.96
N TYR A 23 2.18 -3.29 8.09
CA TYR A 23 2.67 -4.07 6.96
C TYR A 23 1.74 -5.28 6.74
N ALA A 24 1.34 -5.53 5.50
CA ALA A 24 0.68 -6.77 5.13
C ALA A 24 0.98 -7.18 3.69
N PHE A 25 1.24 -8.46 3.47
CA PHE A 25 1.42 -9.00 2.13
C PHE A 25 0.19 -8.78 1.24
N ASN A 26 0.38 -8.93 -0.07
CA ASN A 26 -0.73 -8.99 -1.01
C ASN A 26 -1.72 -10.09 -0.63
N ALA A 27 -3.01 -9.86 -0.93
CA ALA A 27 -4.12 -10.75 -0.56
C ALA A 27 -4.33 -11.00 0.96
N SER A 28 -3.66 -10.24 1.85
CA SER A 28 -3.82 -10.35 3.31
C SER A 28 -5.06 -9.62 3.87
N GLY A 29 -5.89 -9.00 3.01
CA GLY A 29 -7.14 -8.37 3.42
C GLY A 29 -7.07 -6.89 3.80
N LYS A 30 -6.00 -6.16 3.45
CA LYS A 30 -5.83 -4.72 3.77
C LYS A 30 -7.00 -3.84 3.32
N THR A 31 -7.47 -4.01 2.08
CA THR A 31 -8.64 -3.28 1.57
C THR A 31 -9.93 -3.63 2.29
N ARG A 32 -10.09 -4.88 2.74
CA ARG A 32 -11.23 -5.29 3.58
C ARG A 32 -11.12 -4.71 4.99
N LEU A 33 -9.91 -4.56 5.52
CA LEU A 33 -9.67 -3.91 6.81
C LEU A 33 -10.04 -2.42 6.73
N SER A 34 -9.64 -1.71 5.68
CA SER A 34 -9.99 -0.28 5.51
C SER A 34 -11.50 -0.07 5.44
N ARG A 35 -12.21 -0.99 4.78
CA ARG A 35 -13.68 -1.02 4.74
C ARG A 35 -14.31 -1.30 6.10
N ALA A 36 -13.87 -2.35 6.80
CA ALA A 36 -14.36 -2.69 8.12
C ALA A 36 -14.13 -1.54 9.12
N PHE A 37 -12.98 -0.88 9.04
CA PHE A 37 -12.67 0.28 9.87
C PHE A 37 -13.59 1.48 9.55
N ARG A 38 -13.77 1.79 8.26
CA ARG A 38 -14.68 2.87 7.85
C ARG A 38 -16.13 2.60 8.26
N GLU A 39 -16.61 1.35 8.17
CA GLU A 39 -17.95 0.96 8.60
C GLU A 39 -18.13 0.99 10.13
N LEU A 40 -17.08 0.70 10.89
CA LEU A 40 -17.07 0.77 12.36
C LEU A 40 -17.15 2.22 12.87
N ILE A 41 -16.42 3.14 12.24
CA ILE A 41 -16.38 4.56 12.66
C ILE A 41 -17.55 5.34 12.09
N ASP A 42 -17.94 5.02 10.86
CA ASP A 42 -18.83 5.86 10.07
C ASP A 42 -19.85 5.04 9.25
N PRO A 43 -20.75 4.32 9.93
CA PRO A 43 -21.71 3.42 9.30
C PRO A 43 -22.64 4.16 8.34
N LYS A 44 -23.00 3.52 7.22
CA LYS A 44 -24.04 4.05 6.33
C LYS A 44 -25.40 3.79 6.98
N THR A 45 -26.05 4.84 7.47
CA THR A 45 -27.46 4.84 7.86
C THR A 45 -28.33 5.17 6.65
N GLU A 46 -29.56 4.66 6.59
CA GLU A 46 -30.52 4.98 5.52
C GLU A 46 -30.95 6.46 5.57
N GLU A 47 -30.93 7.05 6.76
CA GLU A 47 -31.13 8.48 7.00
C GLU A 47 -29.75 9.13 7.21
N ARG A 48 -29.18 9.69 6.15
CA ARG A 48 -28.10 10.68 6.26
C ARG A 48 -28.66 12.01 5.83
N ASP A 49 -28.55 13.00 6.71
CA ASP A 49 -28.95 14.37 6.42
C ASP A 49 -28.07 14.96 5.31
N ASP A 50 -28.56 15.98 4.61
CA ASP A 50 -27.80 16.65 3.54
C ASP A 50 -26.52 17.32 4.09
N ASP A 51 -26.52 17.69 5.38
CA ASP A 51 -25.38 18.28 6.10
C ASP A 51 -24.39 17.25 6.67
N TYR A 52 -24.58 15.96 6.39
CA TYR A 52 -23.75 14.90 6.94
C TYR A 52 -22.28 15.01 6.47
N ARG A 53 -21.36 15.02 7.44
CA ARG A 53 -19.90 15.07 7.20
C ARG A 53 -19.26 13.72 7.49
N PRO A 54 -18.42 13.20 6.59
CA PRO A 54 -17.75 11.93 6.80
C PRO A 54 -16.75 12.03 7.96
N LYS A 55 -16.64 10.96 8.74
CA LYS A 55 -15.68 10.86 9.85
C LYS A 55 -14.36 10.21 9.44
N VAL A 56 -14.36 9.51 8.31
CA VAL A 56 -13.20 8.80 7.77
C VAL A 56 -12.95 9.22 6.33
N LEU A 57 -11.77 9.76 6.07
CA LEU A 57 -11.23 9.92 4.73
C LEU A 57 -10.39 8.67 4.39
N TYR A 58 -10.61 8.04 3.24
CA TYR A 58 -9.84 6.85 2.87
C TYR A 58 -9.31 6.88 1.44
N TYR A 59 -8.13 6.30 1.25
CA TYR A 59 -7.56 5.91 -0.03
C TYR A 59 -7.44 4.39 -0.07
N ASN A 60 -8.09 3.74 -1.03
CA ASN A 60 -7.96 2.31 -1.31
C ASN A 60 -8.45 2.03 -2.76
N ALA A 61 -8.53 0.76 -3.15
CA ALA A 61 -9.03 0.38 -4.47
C ALA A 61 -10.42 0.96 -4.83
N PHE A 62 -11.33 1.14 -3.85
CA PHE A 62 -12.64 1.76 -4.13
C PHE A 62 -12.54 3.26 -4.45
N THR A 63 -11.50 3.94 -3.96
CA THR A 63 -11.20 5.33 -4.35
C THR A 63 -10.67 5.37 -5.79
N GLU A 64 -9.88 4.37 -6.20
CA GLU A 64 -9.44 4.23 -7.59
C GLU A 64 -10.60 3.92 -8.53
N ASP A 65 -11.54 3.07 -8.11
CA ASP A 65 -12.74 2.73 -8.87
C ASP A 65 -13.71 3.90 -9.09
N LEU A 66 -13.48 5.07 -8.48
CA LEU A 66 -14.20 6.31 -8.82
C LEU A 66 -13.84 6.82 -10.21
N PHE A 67 -12.73 6.34 -10.78
CA PHE A 67 -12.21 6.75 -12.06
C PHE A 67 -12.24 5.56 -13.03
N TYR A 68 -12.68 5.79 -14.27
CA TYR A 68 -12.77 4.75 -15.28
C TYR A 68 -12.45 5.30 -16.67
N TRP A 69 -11.90 4.47 -17.54
CA TRP A 69 -11.58 4.90 -18.90
C TRP A 69 -12.75 4.74 -19.84
N ASP A 70 -13.08 5.83 -20.54
CA ASP A 70 -13.72 5.76 -21.85
C ASP A 70 -12.60 5.76 -22.91
N ASN A 71 -12.42 4.62 -23.57
CA ASN A 71 -11.36 4.42 -24.55
C ASN A 71 -11.80 4.76 -25.98
N ASP A 72 -13.04 5.23 -26.19
CA ASP A 72 -13.58 5.49 -27.53
C ASP A 72 -13.31 4.30 -28.49
N LEU A 73 -13.81 3.11 -28.14
CA LEU A 73 -13.49 1.88 -28.91
C LEU A 73 -13.95 1.93 -30.39
N THR A 74 -14.85 2.86 -30.73
CA THR A 74 -15.38 3.01 -32.08
C THR A 74 -14.55 3.99 -32.90
N GLY A 75 -14.18 5.14 -32.33
CA GLY A 75 -13.42 6.20 -33.00
C GLY A 75 -11.90 6.10 -32.82
N ASP A 76 -11.43 5.38 -31.79
CA ASP A 76 -10.03 5.19 -31.38
C ASP A 76 -9.23 6.49 -31.18
N THR A 77 -9.92 7.61 -30.90
CA THR A 77 -9.32 8.96 -30.92
C THR A 77 -9.54 9.78 -29.64
N GLU A 78 -10.69 9.67 -28.98
CA GLU A 78 -11.02 10.49 -27.81
C GLU A 78 -10.93 9.72 -26.49
N ARG A 79 -9.73 9.26 -26.15
CA ARG A 79 -9.50 8.55 -24.89
C ARG A 79 -9.52 9.53 -23.71
N LYS A 80 -10.38 9.26 -22.72
CA LYS A 80 -10.56 10.11 -21.53
C LYS A 80 -10.79 9.28 -20.27
N LEU A 81 -10.36 9.83 -19.14
CA LEU A 81 -10.63 9.28 -17.82
C LEU A 81 -11.88 9.96 -17.26
N CYS A 82 -12.94 9.21 -17.10
CA CYS A 82 -14.21 9.65 -16.54
C CYS A 82 -14.21 9.47 -15.02
N ILE A 83 -14.99 10.32 -14.35
CA ILE A 83 -15.14 10.34 -12.89
C ILE A 83 -16.60 10.07 -12.55
N HIS A 84 -16.86 9.03 -11.75
CA HIS A 84 -18.21 8.78 -11.24
C HIS A 84 -18.63 9.92 -10.29
N PRO A 85 -19.89 10.41 -10.35
CA PRO A 85 -20.37 11.41 -9.40
C PRO A 85 -20.22 10.92 -7.95
N ASN A 86 -19.45 11.64 -7.16
CA ASN A 86 -19.21 11.30 -5.76
C ASN A 86 -18.84 12.56 -4.96
N ALA A 87 -19.11 12.54 -3.65
CA ALA A 87 -18.84 13.67 -2.77
C ALA A 87 -17.35 14.03 -2.69
N TYR A 88 -16.46 13.05 -2.85
CA TYR A 88 -15.03 13.23 -2.68
C TYR A 88 -14.38 14.04 -3.82
N THR A 89 -14.64 13.71 -5.09
CA THR A 89 -14.14 14.50 -6.24
C THR A 89 -14.86 15.82 -6.37
N LYS A 90 -16.16 15.87 -6.04
CA LYS A 90 -16.92 17.12 -5.96
C LYS A 90 -16.28 18.10 -4.97
N SER A 91 -16.02 17.65 -3.74
CA SER A 91 -15.37 18.49 -2.73
C SER A 91 -13.99 18.96 -3.20
N ALA A 92 -13.20 18.06 -3.81
CA ALA A 92 -11.86 18.40 -4.27
C ALA A 92 -11.85 19.44 -5.41
N PHE A 93 -12.73 19.31 -6.40
CA PHE A 93 -12.66 20.12 -7.62
C PHE A 93 -13.67 21.26 -7.66
N GLU A 94 -14.95 20.99 -7.41
CA GLU A 94 -16.01 22.00 -7.48
C GLU A 94 -15.95 22.96 -6.28
N ASP A 95 -15.83 22.41 -5.06
CA ASP A 95 -15.93 23.22 -3.84
C ASP A 95 -14.60 23.91 -3.49
N LEU A 96 -13.48 23.21 -3.70
CA LEU A 96 -12.14 23.65 -3.25
C LEU A 96 -11.19 24.08 -4.38
N GLY A 97 -11.54 23.84 -5.65
CA GLY A 97 -10.70 24.25 -6.79
C GLY A 97 -9.28 23.68 -6.77
N LEU A 98 -9.13 22.40 -6.40
CA LEU A 98 -7.80 21.78 -6.26
C LEU A 98 -7.16 21.32 -7.58
N ASP A 99 -7.82 21.50 -8.73
CA ASP A 99 -7.38 21.00 -10.04
C ASP A 99 -5.92 21.35 -10.38
N THR A 100 -5.53 22.62 -10.22
CA THR A 100 -4.17 23.08 -10.53
C THR A 100 -3.12 22.49 -9.58
N ARG A 101 -3.48 22.30 -8.30
CA ARG A 101 -2.61 21.61 -7.32
C ARG A 101 -2.47 20.13 -7.66
N VAL A 102 -3.56 19.49 -8.09
CA VAL A 102 -3.55 18.09 -8.53
C VAL A 102 -2.65 17.92 -9.75
N ILE A 103 -2.75 18.79 -10.76
CA ILE A 103 -1.87 18.77 -11.94
C ILE A 103 -0.40 18.87 -11.52
N THR A 104 -0.08 19.82 -10.64
CA THR A 104 1.29 20.03 -10.13
C THR A 104 1.81 18.80 -9.36
N ALA A 105 0.98 18.24 -8.47
CA ALA A 105 1.34 17.06 -7.70
C ALA A 105 1.53 15.82 -8.58
N PHE A 106 0.68 15.66 -9.61
CA PHE A 106 0.76 14.56 -10.55
C PHE A 106 2.04 14.62 -11.39
N GLN A 107 2.37 15.79 -11.93
CA GLN A 107 3.61 16.01 -12.67
C GLN A 107 4.87 15.76 -11.83
N ARG A 108 4.80 16.05 -10.51
CA ARG A 108 5.88 15.74 -9.57
C ARG A 108 6.10 14.24 -9.36
N TYR A 109 5.05 13.42 -9.40
CA TYR A 109 5.13 11.96 -9.25
C TYR A 109 5.31 11.20 -10.57
N THR A 110 5.30 11.91 -11.70
CA THR A 110 5.41 11.31 -13.03
C THR A 110 6.46 12.04 -13.85
N GLN A 111 6.04 12.96 -14.71
CA GLN A 111 6.92 13.77 -15.54
C GLN A 111 6.34 15.17 -15.74
N PRO A 112 7.20 16.22 -15.79
CA PRO A 112 6.73 17.61 -15.82
C PRO A 112 5.87 18.02 -17.02
N ASN A 113 5.97 17.29 -18.13
CA ASN A 113 5.30 17.63 -19.38
C ASN A 113 3.99 16.85 -19.63
N LEU A 114 3.62 15.92 -18.74
CA LEU A 114 2.36 15.19 -18.84
C LEU A 114 1.28 15.96 -18.09
N THR A 115 0.39 16.62 -18.83
CA THR A 115 -0.58 17.57 -18.30
C THR A 115 -1.99 17.02 -18.39
N PRO A 116 -2.67 16.75 -17.25
CA PRO A 116 -4.11 16.51 -17.18
C PRO A 116 -4.89 17.78 -17.50
N ARG A 117 -6.03 17.65 -18.18
CA ARG A 117 -6.97 18.73 -18.48
C ARG A 117 -8.38 18.27 -18.09
N PHE A 118 -8.98 18.99 -17.15
CA PHE A 118 -10.35 18.76 -16.72
C PHE A 118 -11.33 19.42 -17.69
N ASN A 119 -12.48 18.79 -17.92
CA ASN A 119 -13.62 19.49 -18.50
C ASN A 119 -14.24 20.47 -17.48
N PRO A 120 -15.05 21.45 -17.92
CA PRO A 120 -15.67 22.43 -17.03
C PRO A 120 -16.51 21.82 -15.89
N GLU A 121 -17.10 20.65 -16.11
CA GLU A 121 -17.93 19.95 -15.13
C GLU A 121 -17.15 19.01 -14.20
N PHE A 122 -15.82 18.92 -14.33
CA PHE A 122 -14.94 18.02 -13.56
C PHE A 122 -15.38 16.54 -13.56
N SER A 123 -16.08 16.12 -14.60
CA SER A 123 -16.54 14.74 -14.80
C SER A 123 -15.56 13.92 -15.65
N GLU A 124 -14.65 14.57 -16.37
CA GLU A 124 -13.76 13.96 -17.35
C GLU A 124 -12.39 14.64 -17.34
N VAL A 125 -11.35 13.83 -17.57
CA VAL A 125 -9.96 14.27 -17.62
C VAL A 125 -9.29 13.70 -18.88
N THR A 126 -8.72 14.57 -19.69
CA THR A 126 -7.84 14.19 -20.79
C THR A 126 -6.39 14.45 -20.43
N PHE A 127 -5.46 13.77 -21.08
CA PHE A 127 -4.02 13.93 -20.83
C PHE A 127 -3.32 14.29 -22.12
N SER A 128 -2.32 15.17 -22.04
CA SER A 128 -1.54 15.59 -23.20
C SER A 128 -0.07 15.78 -22.82
N LEU A 129 0.83 15.62 -23.78
CA LEU A 129 2.24 15.98 -23.61
C LEU A 129 2.46 17.40 -24.12
N GLU A 130 2.80 18.32 -23.22
CA GLU A 130 3.16 19.68 -23.56
C GLU A 130 4.65 19.72 -23.94
N ARG A 131 4.94 19.98 -25.21
CA ARG A 131 6.29 20.35 -25.65
C ARG A 131 6.35 21.88 -25.59
N GLY A 132 7.51 22.48 -25.31
CA GLY A 132 7.66 23.95 -25.17
C GLY A 132 7.34 24.79 -26.42
N THR A 133 6.71 24.20 -27.43
CA THR A 133 6.05 24.83 -28.57
C THR A 133 4.58 24.43 -28.50
N ASP A 134 3.63 25.37 -28.59
CA ASP A 134 2.17 25.26 -28.36
C ASP A 134 1.39 24.14 -29.09
N THR A 135 2.06 23.19 -29.75
CA THR A 135 1.50 21.98 -30.32
C THR A 135 1.42 20.85 -29.28
N SER A 136 0.26 20.74 -28.63
CA SER A 136 -0.09 19.54 -27.85
C SER A 136 -0.21 18.32 -28.79
N THR A 137 0.24 17.14 -28.35
CA THR A 137 0.23 15.90 -29.14
C THR A 137 -1.16 15.24 -29.26
N GLY A 138 -2.24 15.96 -28.93
CA GLY A 138 -3.59 15.38 -28.77
C GLY A 138 -3.75 14.57 -27.48
N ASN A 139 -4.94 13.98 -27.31
CA ASN A 139 -5.30 13.19 -26.13
C ASN A 139 -4.49 11.89 -26.07
N LEU A 140 -3.87 11.63 -24.92
CA LEU A 140 -3.01 10.49 -24.66
C LEU A 140 -3.64 9.55 -23.63
N LYS A 141 -3.58 8.24 -23.90
CA LYS A 141 -3.81 7.22 -22.87
C LYS A 141 -2.55 7.03 -22.03
N ILE A 142 -2.63 7.38 -20.76
CA ILE A 142 -1.56 7.14 -19.79
C ILE A 142 -1.50 5.67 -19.35
N SER A 143 -0.35 5.24 -18.85
CA SER A 143 -0.15 3.92 -18.27
C SER A 143 -0.97 3.72 -16.99
N LYS A 144 -1.10 2.46 -16.54
CA LYS A 144 -1.80 2.15 -15.28
C LYS A 144 -1.09 2.71 -14.05
N GLY A 145 0.24 2.83 -14.08
CA GLY A 145 1.00 3.47 -13.00
C GLY A 145 0.74 4.99 -12.94
N GLU A 146 0.74 5.66 -14.09
CA GLU A 146 0.40 7.09 -14.18
C GLU A 146 -1.07 7.34 -13.78
N GLU A 147 -1.99 6.45 -14.15
CA GLU A 147 -3.39 6.53 -13.71
C GLU A 147 -3.51 6.47 -12.17
N SER A 148 -2.87 5.49 -11.53
CA SER A 148 -2.86 5.40 -10.06
C SER A 148 -2.18 6.62 -9.42
N ASN A 149 -1.10 7.13 -10.01
CA ASN A 149 -0.47 8.39 -9.55
C ASN A 149 -1.39 9.59 -9.66
N PHE A 150 -2.16 9.72 -10.74
CA PHE A 150 -3.12 10.81 -10.90
C PHE A 150 -4.19 10.77 -9.80
N ILE A 151 -4.77 9.60 -9.57
CA ILE A 151 -5.79 9.40 -8.53
C ILE A 151 -5.20 9.67 -7.14
N TRP A 152 -3.97 9.19 -6.90
CA TRP A 152 -3.22 9.51 -5.70
C TRP A 152 -2.99 11.01 -5.53
N SER A 153 -2.66 11.74 -6.60
CA SER A 153 -2.49 13.20 -6.55
C SER A 153 -3.77 13.93 -6.16
N VAL A 154 -4.95 13.46 -6.61
CA VAL A 154 -6.25 13.97 -6.13
C VAL A 154 -6.36 13.80 -4.62
N PHE A 155 -6.07 12.61 -4.12
CA PHE A 155 -6.14 12.30 -2.69
C PHE A 155 -5.15 13.09 -1.86
N TYR A 156 -3.91 13.16 -2.32
CA TYR A 156 -2.84 13.90 -1.67
C TYR A 156 -3.21 15.38 -1.52
N CYS A 157 -3.70 16.02 -2.58
CA CYS A 157 -4.10 17.43 -2.54
C CYS A 157 -5.29 17.66 -1.60
N LEU A 158 -6.29 16.75 -1.61
CA LEU A 158 -7.40 16.85 -0.68
C LEU A 158 -6.94 16.68 0.77
N LEU A 159 -6.08 15.70 1.05
CA LEU A 159 -5.53 15.48 2.38
C LEU A 159 -4.70 16.68 2.87
N ASP A 160 -3.93 17.30 1.98
CA ASP A 160 -3.19 18.54 2.28
C ASP A 160 -4.15 19.70 2.64
N GLN A 161 -5.27 19.82 1.92
CA GLN A 161 -6.32 20.79 2.23
C GLN A 161 -7.02 20.50 3.57
N VAL A 162 -7.34 19.23 3.84
CA VAL A 162 -7.92 18.78 5.12
C VAL A 162 -7.01 19.17 6.27
N ILE A 163 -5.71 18.84 6.17
CA ILE A 163 -4.72 19.15 7.23
C ILE A 163 -4.59 20.66 7.42
N SER A 164 -4.47 21.42 6.32
CA SER A 164 -4.33 22.87 6.39
C SER A 164 -5.53 23.54 7.05
N THR A 165 -6.75 23.14 6.66
CA THR A 165 -8.01 23.62 7.25
C THR A 165 -8.10 23.25 8.73
N ARG A 166 -7.80 22.00 9.08
CA ARG A 166 -7.91 21.47 10.44
C ARG A 166 -6.86 22.01 11.41
N ASN A 167 -5.76 22.54 10.89
CA ASN A 167 -4.73 23.19 11.70
C ASN A 167 -5.15 24.60 12.18
N VAL A 168 -6.21 25.19 11.62
CA VAL A 168 -6.82 26.41 12.16
C VAL A 168 -7.58 26.03 13.44
N ALA A 169 -7.15 26.62 14.56
CA ALA A 169 -7.63 26.28 15.90
C ALA A 169 -9.09 26.70 16.10
N GLU A 170 -9.43 27.93 15.71
CA GLU A 170 -10.80 28.45 15.79
C GLU A 170 -11.64 27.89 14.66
N VAL A 171 -12.69 27.14 15.01
CA VAL A 171 -13.54 26.44 14.04
C VAL A 171 -14.23 27.42 13.09
N ASP A 172 -14.61 28.59 13.59
CA ASP A 172 -15.30 29.65 12.82
C ASP A 172 -14.36 30.39 11.85
N GLU A 173 -13.03 30.24 12.00
CA GLU A 173 -12.03 30.84 11.10
C GLU A 173 -11.57 29.87 9.99
N ARG A 174 -12.09 28.65 9.97
CA ARG A 174 -11.75 27.66 8.94
C ARG A 174 -12.34 28.05 7.60
N GLU A 175 -11.56 27.83 6.53
CA GLU A 175 -12.00 28.07 5.15
C GLU A 175 -13.24 27.25 4.76
N THR A 176 -13.40 26.08 5.38
CA THR A 176 -14.52 25.19 5.17
C THR A 176 -14.78 24.37 6.44
N ASP A 177 -16.05 24.03 6.67
CA ASP A 177 -16.49 23.22 7.79
C ASP A 177 -16.65 21.73 7.42
N GLN A 178 -16.51 21.38 6.13
CA GLN A 178 -16.63 20.03 5.57
C GLN A 178 -15.77 18.99 6.30
N PHE A 179 -14.66 19.43 6.87
CA PHE A 179 -13.66 18.56 7.51
C PHE A 179 -13.78 18.51 9.03
N ASN A 180 -14.73 19.23 9.62
CA ASN A 180 -14.79 19.42 11.08
C ASN A 180 -15.01 18.11 11.85
N ASP A 181 -15.70 17.15 11.24
CA ASP A 181 -16.04 15.87 11.87
C ASP A 181 -15.08 14.74 11.48
N LEU A 182 -14.06 15.03 10.65
CA LEU A 182 -13.06 14.03 10.30
C LEU A 182 -12.24 13.64 11.54
N GLU A 183 -12.25 12.35 11.85
CA GLU A 183 -11.52 11.75 12.97
C GLU A 183 -10.33 10.92 12.47
N TYR A 184 -10.49 10.24 11.32
CA TYR A 184 -9.50 9.31 10.79
C TYR A 184 -9.19 9.53 9.30
N VAL A 185 -7.93 9.27 8.96
CA VAL A 185 -7.44 9.10 7.59
C VAL A 185 -6.91 7.68 7.44
N PHE A 186 -7.44 6.91 6.50
CA PHE A 186 -7.00 5.54 6.21
C PHE A 186 -6.38 5.47 4.82
N ILE A 187 -5.11 5.08 4.72
CA ILE A 187 -4.40 4.94 3.45
C ILE A 187 -4.01 3.47 3.25
N ASP A 188 -4.58 2.82 2.24
CA ASP A 188 -4.28 1.45 1.87
C ASP A 188 -3.54 1.40 0.52
N ASP A 189 -2.26 1.00 0.56
CA ASP A 189 -1.41 0.83 -0.63
C ASP A 189 -1.50 2.00 -1.61
N PRO A 190 -0.98 3.19 -1.25
CA PRO A 190 -1.26 4.42 -1.97
C PRO A 190 -0.84 4.39 -3.45
N VAL A 191 0.20 3.64 -3.82
CA VAL A 191 0.49 3.28 -5.21
C VAL A 191 1.25 1.94 -5.27
N SER A 192 0.83 1.03 -6.17
CA SER A 192 1.45 -0.30 -6.31
C SER A 192 2.48 -0.42 -7.45
N SER A 193 2.55 0.58 -8.34
CA SER A 193 3.23 0.46 -9.65
C SER A 193 4.25 1.57 -9.92
N LEU A 194 4.75 2.22 -8.86
CA LEU A 194 5.80 3.24 -8.96
C LEU A 194 7.20 2.64 -9.04
N ASP A 195 8.11 3.37 -9.69
CA ASP A 195 9.54 3.12 -9.48
C ASP A 195 9.96 3.49 -8.05
N GLU A 196 11.12 2.99 -7.63
CA GLU A 196 11.59 3.13 -6.25
C GLU A 196 11.79 4.60 -5.84
N ASN A 197 12.18 5.48 -6.77
CA ASN A 197 12.43 6.90 -6.48
C ASN A 197 11.12 7.64 -6.19
N HIS A 198 10.12 7.47 -7.05
CA HIS A 198 8.82 8.07 -6.86
C HIS A 198 8.11 7.51 -5.63
N LEU A 199 8.28 6.22 -5.32
CA LEU A 199 7.73 5.62 -4.11
C LEU A 199 8.36 6.18 -2.83
N ILE A 200 9.67 6.44 -2.83
CA ILE A 200 10.36 7.12 -1.73
C ILE A 200 9.81 8.55 -1.58
N GLN A 201 9.71 9.31 -2.67
CA GLN A 201 9.18 10.68 -2.63
C GLN A 201 7.76 10.71 -2.05
N LEU A 202 6.89 9.79 -2.49
CA LEU A 202 5.52 9.67 -1.99
C LEU A 202 5.52 9.39 -0.48
N ALA A 203 6.37 8.48 0.00
CA ALA A 203 6.48 8.18 1.42
C ALA A 203 6.93 9.39 2.24
N VAL A 204 7.92 10.13 1.75
CA VAL A 204 8.39 11.37 2.39
C VAL A 204 7.27 12.41 2.45
N ASP A 205 6.58 12.65 1.32
CA ASP A 205 5.49 13.63 1.26
C ASP A 205 4.32 13.27 2.20
N VAL A 206 3.96 11.98 2.30
CA VAL A 206 2.95 11.49 3.25
C VAL A 206 3.40 11.68 4.69
N ALA A 207 4.67 11.35 5.00
CA ALA A 207 5.20 11.57 6.34
C ALA A 207 5.15 13.06 6.71
N ASP A 208 5.48 13.95 5.77
CA ASP A 208 5.46 15.39 5.99
C ASP A 208 4.05 15.95 6.16
N LEU A 209 3.06 15.46 5.41
CA LEU A 209 1.64 15.74 5.68
C LEU A 209 1.26 15.38 7.12
N ILE A 210 1.59 14.16 7.55
CA ILE A 210 1.27 13.65 8.89
C ILE A 210 1.99 14.43 10.00
N LYS A 211 3.23 14.87 9.76
CA LYS A 211 3.98 15.74 10.68
C LYS A 211 3.34 17.13 10.77
N ARG A 212 2.89 17.69 9.63
CA ARG A 212 2.19 18.99 9.56
C ARG A 212 0.80 18.96 10.20
N SER A 213 0.16 17.80 10.29
CA SER A 213 -1.06 17.62 11.08
C SER A 213 -0.75 17.93 12.55
N ASP A 214 -1.15 19.11 13.05
CA ASP A 214 -0.85 19.51 14.42
C ASP A 214 -1.53 18.54 15.42
N ALA A 215 -0.95 18.36 16.60
CA ALA A 215 -1.58 17.62 17.70
C ALA A 215 -2.95 18.21 18.07
N VAL A 216 -3.15 19.52 17.85
CA VAL A 216 -4.43 20.21 18.08
C VAL A 216 -5.52 19.74 17.11
N ASN A 217 -5.17 19.26 15.92
CA ASN A 217 -6.14 18.92 14.89
C ASN A 217 -6.86 17.57 15.12
N GLY A 218 -6.30 16.72 16.00
CA GLY A 218 -6.89 15.47 16.45
C GLY A 218 -6.95 14.32 15.43
N LEU A 219 -6.48 14.52 14.19
CA LEU A 219 -6.56 13.51 13.13
C LEU A 219 -5.66 12.31 13.42
N LYS A 220 -6.23 11.12 13.23
CA LYS A 220 -5.54 9.84 13.38
C LYS A 220 -5.34 9.18 12.03
N PHE A 221 -4.16 8.62 11.81
CA PHE A 221 -3.74 8.03 10.54
C PHE A 221 -3.55 6.52 10.70
N ILE A 222 -4.15 5.75 9.79
CA ILE A 222 -3.90 4.31 9.67
C ILE A 222 -3.39 4.07 8.26
N ILE A 223 -2.20 3.48 8.15
CA ILE A 223 -1.54 3.26 6.87
C ILE A 223 -1.24 1.78 6.75
N THR A 224 -1.79 1.15 5.71
CA THR A 224 -1.51 -0.24 5.36
C THR A 224 -0.69 -0.29 4.08
N THR A 225 0.36 -1.11 4.05
CA THR A 225 1.11 -1.32 2.80
C THR A 225 1.69 -2.73 2.66
N HIS A 226 1.87 -3.19 1.43
CA HIS A 226 2.69 -4.35 1.09
C HIS A 226 4.13 -4.02 0.71
N SER A 227 4.46 -2.74 0.45
CA SER A 227 5.79 -2.33 0.02
C SER A 227 6.72 -2.13 1.22
N PRO A 228 7.78 -2.93 1.36
CA PRO A 228 8.74 -2.75 2.44
C PRO A 228 9.49 -1.42 2.35
N LEU A 229 9.75 -0.93 1.13
CA LEU A 229 10.44 0.36 0.91
C LEU A 229 9.59 1.50 1.44
N PHE A 230 8.32 1.57 1.00
CA PHE A 230 7.36 2.59 1.45
C PHE A 230 7.19 2.55 2.97
N PHE A 231 7.01 1.35 3.52
CA PHE A 231 6.89 1.13 4.96
C PHE A 231 8.12 1.65 5.72
N ASN A 232 9.32 1.28 5.29
CA ASN A 232 10.55 1.64 6.00
C ASN A 232 10.85 3.14 5.95
N VAL A 233 10.60 3.79 4.81
CA VAL A 233 10.71 5.25 4.70
C VAL A 233 9.73 5.92 5.67
N LEU A 234 8.44 5.54 5.67
CA LEU A 234 7.46 6.09 6.61
C LEU A 234 7.82 5.83 8.07
N PHE A 235 8.25 4.62 8.40
CA PHE A 235 8.62 4.25 9.77
C PHE A 235 9.75 5.14 10.30
N ASN A 236 10.78 5.36 9.47
CA ASN A 236 11.93 6.19 9.81
C ASN A 236 11.57 7.67 9.85
N GLU A 237 10.88 8.18 8.83
CA GLU A 237 10.47 9.59 8.73
C GLU A 237 9.57 10.02 9.90
N LEU A 238 8.66 9.13 10.31
CA LEU A 238 7.76 9.36 11.45
C LEU A 238 8.39 9.01 12.81
N LYS A 239 9.68 8.63 12.84
CA LYS A 239 10.44 8.23 14.03
C LYS A 239 9.66 7.23 14.90
N LYS A 240 9.07 6.24 14.25
CA LYS A 240 8.22 5.24 14.91
C LYS A 240 9.07 4.27 15.72
N LYS A 241 8.49 3.80 16.83
CA LYS A 241 9.06 2.73 17.68
C LYS A 241 8.30 1.43 17.55
N THR A 242 7.02 1.53 17.18
CA THR A 242 6.09 0.41 17.09
C THR A 242 5.41 0.44 15.74
N SER A 243 5.23 -0.72 15.15
CA SER A 243 4.45 -0.94 13.94
C SER A 243 3.65 -2.22 14.08
N TYR A 244 2.81 -2.53 13.10
CA TYR A 244 2.03 -3.74 13.11
C TYR A 244 2.23 -4.56 11.84
N MET A 245 1.92 -5.84 11.97
CA MET A 245 1.91 -6.77 10.87
C MET A 245 0.57 -7.48 10.83
N LEU A 246 -0.10 -7.37 9.70
CA LEU A 246 -1.34 -8.08 9.45
C LEU A 246 -1.04 -9.36 8.65
N LYS A 247 -1.46 -10.50 9.19
CA LYS A 247 -1.40 -11.81 8.53
C LYS A 247 -2.81 -12.35 8.34
N ARG A 248 -3.05 -13.02 7.21
CA ARG A 248 -4.23 -13.86 6.99
C ARG A 248 -3.82 -15.31 7.24
N LEU A 249 -4.58 -15.99 8.10
CA LEU A 249 -4.38 -17.40 8.44
C LEU A 249 -5.14 -18.31 7.46
N GLU A 250 -4.76 -19.58 7.38
CA GLU A 250 -5.36 -20.56 6.45
C GLU A 250 -6.86 -20.76 6.67
N ASP A 251 -7.30 -20.71 7.94
CA ASP A 251 -8.72 -20.82 8.32
C ASP A 251 -9.55 -19.58 7.92
N GLY A 252 -8.91 -18.59 7.28
CA GLY A 252 -9.53 -17.35 6.82
C GLY A 252 -9.61 -16.26 7.88
N THR A 253 -9.17 -16.53 9.11
CA THR A 253 -9.04 -15.52 10.17
C THR A 253 -7.75 -14.71 10.01
N PHE A 254 -7.53 -13.75 10.89
CA PHE A 254 -6.44 -12.77 10.80
C PHE A 254 -5.67 -12.67 12.11
N GLU A 255 -4.44 -12.18 12.01
CA GLU A 255 -3.59 -11.88 13.16
C GLU A 255 -2.97 -10.50 12.96
N LEU A 256 -3.07 -9.63 13.97
CA LEU A 256 -2.36 -8.36 14.01
C LEU A 256 -1.27 -8.42 15.09
N THR A 257 -0.01 -8.54 14.66
CA THR A 257 1.14 -8.60 15.57
C THR A 257 1.82 -7.25 15.69
N GLU A 258 2.00 -6.74 16.91
CA GLU A 258 2.85 -5.57 17.15
C GLU A 258 4.33 -5.93 16.99
N LYS A 259 5.06 -5.09 16.28
CA LYS A 259 6.50 -5.20 16.04
C LYS A 259 7.17 -3.95 16.58
N ASN A 260 8.06 -4.15 17.55
CA ASN A 260 8.95 -3.12 18.06
C ASN A 260 10.16 -3.02 17.15
N GLY A 261 10.59 -1.80 16.84
CA GLY A 261 11.81 -1.55 16.06
C GLY A 261 12.55 -0.32 16.59
N ASP A 262 13.87 -0.44 16.73
CA ASP A 262 14.79 0.69 16.76
C ASP A 262 15.20 1.04 15.32
N SER A 263 15.78 2.21 15.04
CA SER A 263 16.14 2.64 13.68
C SER A 263 17.09 1.68 12.94
N ASN A 264 17.79 0.81 13.68
CA ASN A 264 18.64 -0.27 13.15
C ASN A 264 17.92 -1.62 13.00
N GLN A 265 16.68 -1.73 13.45
CA GLN A 265 15.79 -2.90 13.41
C GLN A 265 14.44 -2.59 12.71
N SER A 266 14.31 -1.42 12.08
CA SER A 266 13.20 -1.09 11.17
C SER A 266 12.96 -2.27 10.23
N PHE A 267 11.68 -2.64 10.05
CA PHE A 267 11.21 -3.86 9.37
C PHE A 267 12.18 -4.37 8.30
N SER A 268 13.09 -5.24 8.74
CA SER A 268 14.04 -5.89 7.86
C SER A 268 13.29 -7.02 7.20
N TYR A 269 12.62 -6.68 6.09
CA TYR A 269 11.76 -7.60 5.35
C TYR A 269 12.42 -8.98 5.19
N HIS A 270 13.70 -9.03 4.83
CA HIS A 270 14.46 -10.27 4.72
C HIS A 270 14.63 -11.04 6.05
N LEU A 271 14.87 -10.37 7.19
CA LEU A 271 14.89 -11.01 8.51
C LEU A 271 13.51 -11.53 8.90
N TYR A 272 12.45 -10.78 8.57
CA TYR A 272 11.08 -11.24 8.78
C TYR A 272 10.72 -12.46 7.91
N LEU A 273 11.11 -12.47 6.63
CA LEU A 273 10.96 -13.63 5.75
C LEU A 273 11.68 -14.84 6.35
N LYS A 274 12.94 -14.66 6.79
CA LYS A 274 13.73 -15.69 7.46
C LYS A 274 13.02 -16.22 8.70
N GLN A 275 12.61 -15.34 9.63
CA GLN A 275 11.93 -15.75 10.86
C GLN A 275 10.62 -16.51 10.58
N THR A 276 9.83 -16.03 9.62
CA THR A 276 8.57 -16.69 9.23
C THR A 276 8.83 -18.10 8.69
N LEU A 277 9.89 -18.27 7.90
CA LEU A 277 10.30 -19.59 7.42
C LEU A 277 10.80 -20.49 8.57
N GLU A 278 11.58 -19.94 9.51
CA GLU A 278 12.08 -20.67 10.68
C GLU A 278 10.93 -21.17 11.57
N GLU A 279 9.96 -20.31 11.87
CA GLU A 279 8.76 -20.66 12.64
C GLU A 279 7.93 -21.75 11.95
N ALA A 280 7.72 -21.64 10.64
CA ALA A 280 6.97 -22.62 9.86
C ALA A 280 7.67 -23.99 9.81
N ILE A 281 9.00 -24.01 9.66
CA ILE A 281 9.81 -25.22 9.72
C ILE A 281 9.74 -25.86 11.11
N ALA A 282 9.88 -25.05 12.17
CA ALA A 282 9.85 -25.54 13.55
C ALA A 282 8.49 -26.14 13.93
N ALA A 283 7.40 -25.57 13.42
CA ALA A 283 6.04 -26.05 13.66
C ALA A 283 5.57 -27.16 12.68
N ASP A 284 6.40 -27.55 11.70
CA ASP A 284 6.02 -28.41 10.56
C ASP A 284 4.80 -27.91 9.77
N LYS A 285 4.61 -26.58 9.74
CA LYS A 285 3.51 -25.88 9.07
C LYS A 285 3.97 -25.17 7.79
N ILE A 286 4.78 -25.87 6.99
CA ILE A 286 5.26 -25.33 5.71
C ILE A 286 4.16 -25.46 4.66
N GLU A 287 3.61 -24.31 4.31
CA GLU A 287 2.58 -24.11 3.28
C GLU A 287 3.14 -23.52 1.99
N ARG A 288 2.33 -23.50 0.93
CA ARG A 288 2.72 -23.00 -0.40
C ARG A 288 3.29 -21.58 -0.38
N TYR A 289 2.71 -20.66 0.40
CA TYR A 289 3.17 -19.27 0.42
C TYR A 289 4.60 -19.12 0.94
N HIS A 290 5.08 -20.06 1.76
CA HIS A 290 6.47 -20.09 2.25
C HIS A 290 7.48 -20.25 1.11
N PHE A 291 7.13 -20.91 0.01
CA PHE A 291 8.01 -20.98 -1.16
C PHE A 291 8.23 -19.60 -1.78
N THR A 292 7.21 -18.74 -1.77
CA THR A 292 7.33 -17.35 -2.20
C THR A 292 8.22 -16.55 -1.25
N LEU A 293 8.09 -16.77 0.06
CA LEU A 293 8.98 -16.11 1.04
C LEU A 293 10.43 -16.55 0.88
N LEU A 294 10.67 -17.85 0.68
CA LEU A 294 12.00 -18.42 0.46
C LEU A 294 12.63 -17.83 -0.80
N ARG A 295 11.88 -17.80 -1.92
CA ARG A 295 12.34 -17.19 -3.16
C ARG A 295 12.73 -15.72 -2.96
N ASN A 296 11.86 -14.94 -2.32
CA ASN A 296 12.14 -13.54 -2.03
C ASN A 296 13.42 -13.37 -1.19
N LEU A 297 13.67 -14.27 -0.24
CA LEU A 297 14.89 -14.24 0.57
C LEU A 297 16.13 -14.52 -0.28
N TYR A 298 16.08 -15.51 -1.19
CA TYR A 298 17.16 -15.76 -2.15
C TYR A 298 17.41 -14.57 -3.08
N GLU A 299 16.35 -13.97 -3.64
CA GLU A 299 16.45 -12.80 -4.53
C GLU A 299 17.07 -11.59 -3.82
N LYS A 300 16.69 -11.33 -2.57
CA LYS A 300 17.30 -10.24 -1.79
C LYS A 300 18.76 -10.54 -1.44
N THR A 301 19.07 -11.78 -1.10
CA THR A 301 20.46 -12.20 -0.82
C THR A 301 21.33 -12.08 -2.07
N SER A 302 20.84 -12.53 -3.23
CA SER A 302 21.61 -12.49 -4.48
C SER A 302 21.88 -11.07 -4.92
N ASN A 303 20.87 -10.20 -4.82
CA ASN A 303 21.03 -8.78 -5.15
C ASN A 303 22.05 -8.11 -4.22
N PHE A 304 22.00 -8.41 -2.91
CA PHE A 304 22.96 -7.87 -1.94
C PHE A 304 24.40 -8.33 -2.22
N LEU A 305 24.58 -9.59 -2.60
CA LEU A 305 25.90 -10.17 -2.90
C LEU A 305 26.39 -9.92 -4.34
N GLY A 306 25.58 -9.27 -5.19
CA GLY A 306 25.96 -8.93 -6.57
C GLY A 306 25.86 -10.07 -7.59
N TYR A 307 25.06 -11.10 -7.31
CA TYR A 307 24.82 -12.20 -8.25
C TYR A 307 23.82 -11.78 -9.34
N PRO A 308 24.03 -12.16 -10.61
CA PRO A 308 23.15 -11.80 -11.72
C PRO A 308 21.79 -12.51 -11.67
N ARG A 309 21.71 -13.68 -11.04
CA ARG A 309 20.46 -14.44 -10.84
C ARG A 309 20.45 -15.08 -9.46
N TRP A 310 19.29 -15.06 -8.81
CA TRP A 310 19.11 -15.66 -7.48
C TRP A 310 19.35 -17.16 -7.45
N SER A 311 19.08 -17.86 -8.55
CA SER A 311 19.27 -19.32 -8.68
C SER A 311 20.73 -19.73 -8.55
N GLU A 312 21.67 -18.82 -8.77
CA GLU A 312 23.11 -19.10 -8.64
C GLU A 312 23.55 -19.26 -7.18
N LEU A 313 22.73 -18.81 -6.22
CA LEU A 313 22.90 -19.09 -4.79
C LEU A 313 22.35 -20.46 -4.37
N LEU A 314 21.67 -21.21 -5.25
CA LEU A 314 21.12 -22.50 -4.89
C LEU A 314 22.23 -23.56 -4.75
N PRO A 315 22.08 -24.52 -3.81
CA PRO A 315 23.02 -25.63 -3.70
C PRO A 315 22.86 -26.67 -4.81
N GLY A 316 23.94 -27.38 -5.11
CA GLY A 316 23.91 -28.61 -5.90
C GLY A 316 23.27 -28.42 -7.28
N ASP A 317 22.24 -29.22 -7.59
CA ASP A 317 21.46 -29.07 -8.82
C ASP A 317 20.54 -27.85 -8.74
N GLN A 318 21.10 -26.69 -9.09
CA GLN A 318 20.42 -25.40 -9.05
C GLN A 318 19.15 -25.40 -9.89
N GLN A 319 19.14 -26.10 -11.03
CA GLN A 319 18.00 -26.11 -11.94
C GLN A 319 16.82 -26.90 -11.35
N LEU A 320 17.10 -28.02 -10.68
CA LEU A 320 16.08 -28.80 -9.96
C LEU A 320 15.38 -27.95 -8.88
N TYR A 321 16.15 -27.31 -7.99
CA TYR A 321 15.59 -26.50 -6.91
C TYR A 321 14.88 -25.26 -7.43
N MET A 322 15.44 -24.59 -8.44
CA MET A 322 14.82 -23.44 -9.08
C MET A 322 13.45 -23.82 -9.65
N ASN A 323 13.36 -24.93 -10.40
CA ASN A 323 12.11 -25.40 -10.98
C ASN A 323 11.07 -25.72 -9.89
N ARG A 324 11.48 -26.36 -8.79
CA ARG A 324 10.59 -26.64 -7.66
C ARG A 324 10.06 -25.36 -7.01
N ILE A 325 10.92 -24.37 -6.77
CA ILE A 325 10.48 -23.07 -6.22
C ILE A 325 9.54 -22.36 -7.20
N ILE A 326 9.88 -22.33 -8.50
CA ILE A 326 9.05 -21.71 -9.53
C ILE A 326 7.69 -22.38 -9.63
N GLN A 327 7.59 -23.71 -9.48
CA GLN A 327 6.31 -24.42 -9.47
C GLN A 327 5.35 -23.89 -8.40
N PHE A 328 5.85 -23.59 -7.20
CA PHE A 328 5.02 -23.07 -6.11
C PHE A 328 4.82 -21.54 -6.16
N THR A 329 5.73 -20.81 -6.79
CA THR A 329 5.70 -19.33 -6.89
C THR A 329 5.12 -18.78 -8.18
N SER A 330 4.98 -19.59 -9.23
CA SER A 330 4.34 -19.20 -10.47
C SER A 330 2.82 -19.22 -10.31
N HIS A 331 2.19 -18.12 -10.73
CA HIS A 331 0.77 -18.10 -11.06
C HIS A 331 0.57 -18.92 -12.34
N SER A 332 0.60 -20.25 -12.23
CA SER A 332 0.03 -21.07 -13.30
C SER A 332 -1.45 -20.74 -13.38
N THR A 333 -1.85 -20.42 -14.60
CA THR A 333 -3.17 -20.11 -15.17
C THR A 333 -4.22 -21.22 -14.99
N LEU A 334 -4.11 -22.01 -13.94
CA LEU A 334 -5.05 -23.06 -13.58
C LEU A 334 -5.82 -22.62 -12.34
N SER A 335 -7.14 -22.59 -12.51
CA SER A 335 -8.19 -22.28 -11.54
C SER A 335 -7.83 -22.59 -10.08
N SER A 336 -8.28 -21.70 -9.19
CA SER A 336 -8.18 -21.74 -7.73
C SER A 336 -8.77 -22.99 -7.05
N GLU A 337 -9.26 -23.97 -7.81
CA GLU A 337 -9.93 -25.18 -7.31
C GLU A 337 -9.03 -26.42 -7.25
N THR A 338 -7.79 -26.37 -7.72
CA THR A 338 -6.87 -27.53 -7.66
C THR A 338 -5.47 -27.11 -7.21
N ILE A 339 -5.29 -26.90 -5.91
CA ILE A 339 -3.95 -26.65 -5.36
C ILE A 339 -3.67 -27.65 -4.24
N ALA A 340 -2.81 -28.62 -4.53
CA ALA A 340 -2.36 -29.60 -3.55
C ALA A 340 -1.43 -28.97 -2.51
N GLU A 341 -1.58 -29.37 -1.25
CA GLU A 341 -0.63 -29.05 -0.18
C GLU A 341 0.79 -29.55 -0.54
N PRO A 342 1.85 -28.84 -0.10
CA PRO A 342 3.22 -29.32 -0.30
C PRO A 342 3.40 -30.71 0.32
N SER A 343 3.92 -31.64 -0.47
CA SER A 343 4.29 -32.97 0.02
C SER A 343 5.38 -32.88 1.10
N PRO A 344 5.54 -33.90 1.95
CA PRO A 344 6.59 -33.91 2.97
C PRO A 344 8.01 -33.67 2.41
N GLN A 345 8.27 -34.16 1.19
CA GLN A 345 9.55 -33.93 0.50
C GLN A 345 9.75 -32.47 0.09
N GLU A 346 8.67 -31.79 -0.31
CA GLU A 346 8.70 -30.37 -0.67
C GLU A 346 8.85 -29.48 0.57
N LYS A 347 8.19 -29.83 1.68
CA LYS A 347 8.43 -29.19 2.99
C LYS A 347 9.89 -29.31 3.40
N GLN A 348 10.47 -30.50 3.27
CA GLN A 348 11.89 -30.73 3.57
C GLN A 348 12.83 -29.91 2.65
N THR A 349 12.41 -29.64 1.41
CA THR A 349 13.17 -28.79 0.48
C THR A 349 13.25 -27.35 0.99
N VAL A 350 12.17 -26.79 1.53
CA VAL A 350 12.19 -25.44 2.13
C VAL A 350 13.17 -25.37 3.29
N LYS A 351 13.16 -26.38 4.17
CA LYS A 351 14.11 -26.49 5.28
C LYS A 351 15.55 -26.52 4.80
N LEU A 352 15.87 -27.43 3.87
CA LEU A 352 17.21 -27.59 3.30
C LEU A 352 17.74 -26.27 2.72
N LEU A 353 16.91 -25.57 1.95
CA LEU A 353 17.30 -24.34 1.27
C LEU A 353 17.45 -23.15 2.23
N LEU A 354 16.61 -23.07 3.26
CA LEU A 354 16.81 -22.06 4.31
C LEU A 354 18.10 -22.32 5.09
N ASP A 355 18.37 -23.55 5.49
CA ASP A 355 19.60 -23.93 6.19
C ASP A 355 20.83 -23.64 5.32
N HIS A 356 20.75 -23.91 4.01
CA HIS A 356 21.79 -23.55 3.05
C HIS A 356 22.08 -22.05 3.06
N LEU A 357 21.05 -21.20 2.96
CA LEU A 357 21.22 -19.75 3.00
C LEU A 357 21.90 -19.29 4.30
N ARG A 358 21.45 -19.84 5.44
CA ARG A 358 21.96 -19.47 6.76
C ARG A 358 23.43 -19.83 6.95
N ASN A 359 23.81 -21.04 6.52
CA ASN A 359 25.14 -21.58 6.79
C ASN A 359 26.21 -21.05 5.84
N ASN A 360 25.84 -20.66 4.61
CA ASN A 360 26.80 -20.30 3.58
C ASN A 360 26.93 -18.80 3.31
N TYR A 361 25.99 -17.97 3.76
CA TYR A 361 25.98 -16.53 3.45
C TYR A 361 25.95 -15.63 4.69
N SER A 362 26.53 -16.09 5.80
CA SER A 362 26.80 -15.30 7.01
C SER A 362 25.58 -14.59 7.61
N TYR A 363 24.40 -15.19 7.50
CA TYR A 363 23.24 -14.73 8.27
C TYR A 363 23.55 -14.85 9.75
N TRP A 364 23.25 -13.80 10.52
CA TRP A 364 23.40 -13.84 11.98
C TRP A 364 22.57 -15.00 12.56
N GLN A 365 23.23 -15.80 13.40
CA GLN A 365 22.61 -16.90 14.12
C GLN A 365 22.48 -16.47 15.57
N GLU A 366 21.27 -16.51 16.10
CA GLU A 366 21.02 -16.24 17.51
C GLU A 366 21.65 -17.40 18.31
N ASP A 367 22.62 -17.09 19.17
CA ASP A 367 23.25 -18.09 20.02
C ASP A 367 22.18 -18.71 20.92
N ALA A 368 22.02 -20.05 20.83
CA ALA A 368 21.17 -20.77 21.77
C ALA A 368 21.65 -20.46 23.20
N PRO A 369 20.75 -20.14 24.15
CA PRO A 369 21.17 -19.92 25.52
C PRO A 369 21.95 -21.15 26.00
N SER A 370 23.16 -20.91 26.50
CA SER A 370 23.99 -21.94 27.09
C SER A 370 23.17 -22.60 28.19
N ALA A 371 22.96 -23.91 28.05
CA ALA A 371 22.19 -24.73 28.98
C ALA A 371 22.73 -24.68 30.42
#